data_AF-A0A1A7R267-F1
#
_entry.id   AF-A0A1A7R267-F1
#
_cell.length_a   1.000
_cell.length_b   1.000
_cell.length_c   1.000
_cell.angle_alpha   90.00
_cell.angle_beta   90.00
_cell.angle_gamma   90.00
#
_symmetry.space_group_name_H-M   'P 1'
#
loop_
_entity.id
_entity.type
_entity.pdbx_description
1 polymer ?
#
loop_
_entity_poly.entity_id
_entity_poly.type
_entity_poly.pdbx_seq_one_letter_code
_entity_poly.pdbx_strand_id
1 'polypeptide(L)'
;MMYTQKMLRDGALKGKTIVVTGGGSGLGKAMSKYFMELGANVAITSRNLDKLKATANELEQETNGTCLPLQCDVRNYDEVEAMLKGAVDKFGKVDVLLNNAAGNFISPTERLSANAFDTIIDIVLKGTKNCTLAFGKHWIDTKQTNTSVLNIVTTYAWTGSAYVVPSATAKAGVLAMTRSLAVEWAKYGMRFNAIAPGPFPTKGAWDRLLPGDLKEKFDMAKKVPLNRVGEHQELANLAAYLVSDFSAYVNGEVITIDGGEWLKGAGQFNLLEEIPEEMWDQLEAMIRAKKSTN
;
A
#
# COMPACT_ATOMS: atom_id res chain seq x y z
N MET A 1 22.93 -1.97 7.19
CA MET A 1 22.22 -0.69 7.37
C MET A 1 20.92 -0.97 8.14
N MET A 2 20.48 -0.09 9.04
CA MET A 2 19.38 -0.39 9.99
C MET A 2 17.97 -0.38 9.36
N TYR A 3 17.79 0.19 8.16
CA TYR A 3 16.45 0.33 7.55
C TYR A 3 15.80 -1.01 7.12
N THR A 4 16.57 -2.08 6.99
CA THR A 4 16.07 -3.44 6.75
C THR A 4 15.84 -4.24 8.03
N GLN A 5 16.02 -3.62 9.21
CA GLN A 5 15.78 -4.27 10.49
C GLN A 5 14.33 -4.03 10.95
N LYS A 6 13.88 -4.87 11.88
CA LYS A 6 12.60 -4.73 12.56
C LYS A 6 12.60 -3.44 13.38
N MET A 7 11.65 -2.54 13.11
CA MET A 7 11.58 -1.23 13.77
C MET A 7 10.94 -1.29 15.16
N LEU A 8 9.84 -2.05 15.31
CA LEU A 8 9.10 -2.15 16.55
C LEU A 8 9.65 -3.26 17.46
N ARG A 9 9.51 -3.05 18.78
CA ARG A 9 9.82 -4.04 19.81
C ARG A 9 9.02 -5.33 19.63
N ASP A 10 9.59 -6.46 20.03
CA ASP A 10 8.91 -7.75 20.02
C ASP A 10 7.58 -7.68 20.80
N GLY A 11 6.56 -8.35 20.27
CA GLY A 11 5.22 -8.33 20.88
C GLY A 11 4.45 -7.02 20.74
N ALA A 12 4.92 -6.04 19.97
CA ALA A 12 4.23 -4.75 19.79
C ALA A 12 2.81 -4.86 19.21
N LEU A 13 2.45 -5.98 18.57
CA LEU A 13 1.11 -6.26 18.05
C LEU A 13 0.45 -7.46 18.76
N LYS A 14 0.97 -7.87 19.91
CA LYS A 14 0.43 -8.99 20.68
C LYS A 14 -1.05 -8.76 21.00
N GLY A 15 -1.88 -9.76 20.66
CA GLY A 15 -3.33 -9.72 20.90
C GLY A 15 -4.13 -8.86 19.91
N LYS A 16 -3.48 -8.31 18.86
CA LYS A 16 -4.17 -7.75 17.69
C LYS A 16 -4.48 -8.86 16.70
N THR A 17 -5.68 -8.82 16.11
CA THR A 17 -6.04 -9.63 14.94
C THR A 17 -6.13 -8.74 13.70
N ILE A 18 -5.42 -9.11 12.63
CA ILE A 18 -5.28 -8.32 11.41
C ILE A 18 -5.72 -9.14 10.20
N VAL A 19 -6.67 -8.62 9.42
CA VAL A 19 -7.07 -9.20 8.13
C VAL A 19 -6.35 -8.45 7.02
N VAL A 20 -5.61 -9.16 6.17
CA VAL A 20 -4.81 -8.60 5.06
C VAL A 20 -5.34 -9.08 3.72
N THR A 21 -5.97 -8.19 2.96
CA THR A 21 -6.39 -8.51 1.59
C THR A 21 -5.17 -8.56 0.66
N GLY A 22 -5.06 -9.63 -0.14
CA GLY A 22 -3.85 -9.89 -0.92
C GLY A 22 -2.64 -10.29 -0.07
N GLY A 23 -2.83 -10.78 1.17
CA GLY A 23 -1.77 -11.16 2.10
C GLY A 23 -0.92 -12.37 1.66
N GLY A 24 -1.33 -13.10 0.62
CA GLY A 24 -0.63 -14.29 0.13
C GLY A 24 0.55 -14.05 -0.82
N SER A 25 0.91 -12.80 -1.13
CA SER A 25 2.06 -12.52 -2.02
C SER A 25 2.58 -11.09 -1.90
N GLY A 26 3.81 -10.88 -2.38
CA GLY A 26 4.41 -9.55 -2.51
C GLY A 26 4.39 -8.75 -1.19
N LEU A 27 3.99 -7.48 -1.29
CA LEU A 27 3.92 -6.55 -0.16
C LEU A 27 2.97 -7.04 0.94
N GLY A 28 1.81 -7.58 0.57
CA GLY A 28 0.85 -8.14 1.52
C GLY A 28 1.43 -9.26 2.38
N LYS A 29 2.21 -10.16 1.77
CA LYS A 29 2.91 -11.24 2.48
C LYS A 29 4.00 -10.68 3.41
N ALA A 30 4.79 -9.72 2.94
CA ALA A 30 5.85 -9.12 3.75
C ALA A 30 5.29 -8.40 4.99
N MET A 31 4.22 -7.62 4.83
CA MET A 31 3.53 -6.99 5.96
C MET A 31 2.94 -8.05 6.91
N SER A 32 2.27 -9.08 6.36
CA SER A 32 1.70 -10.18 7.17
C SER A 32 2.76 -10.89 8.00
N LYS A 33 3.92 -11.21 7.41
CA LYS A 33 5.06 -11.80 8.12
C LYS A 33 5.48 -10.94 9.29
N TYR A 34 5.74 -9.66 9.05
CA TYR A 34 6.23 -8.80 10.12
C TYR A 34 5.19 -8.59 11.23
N PHE A 35 3.89 -8.53 10.88
CA PHE A 35 2.84 -8.47 11.90
C PHE A 35 2.83 -9.71 12.80
N MET A 36 3.01 -10.90 12.22
CA MET A 36 3.09 -12.15 12.98
C MET A 36 4.34 -12.21 13.86
N GLU A 37 5.50 -11.75 13.37
CA GLU A 37 6.72 -11.63 14.17
C GLU A 37 6.55 -10.68 15.37
N LEU A 38 5.67 -9.68 15.26
CA LEU A 38 5.30 -8.78 16.35
C LEU A 38 4.17 -9.33 17.25
N GLY A 39 3.73 -10.57 17.03
CA GLY A 39 2.76 -11.28 17.86
C GLY A 39 1.29 -11.11 17.48
N ALA A 40 0.98 -10.56 16.29
CA ALA A 40 -0.39 -10.47 15.82
C ALA A 40 -0.94 -11.84 15.34
N ASN A 41 -2.23 -12.07 15.53
CA ASN A 41 -2.97 -13.05 14.74
C ASN A 41 -3.22 -12.46 13.35
N VAL A 42 -2.93 -13.20 12.28
CA VAL A 42 -3.15 -12.69 10.92
C VAL A 42 -4.09 -13.60 10.15
N ALA A 43 -5.06 -13.03 9.46
CA ALA A 43 -5.81 -13.71 8.41
C ALA A 43 -5.42 -13.13 7.05
N ILE A 44 -4.96 -13.97 6.13
CA ILE A 44 -4.63 -13.57 4.77
C ILE A 44 -5.73 -14.01 3.81
N THR A 45 -6.05 -13.16 2.83
CA THR A 45 -7.11 -13.47 1.87
C THR A 45 -6.74 -13.17 0.43
N SER A 46 -7.28 -13.97 -0.49
CA SER A 46 -7.27 -13.82 -1.94
C SER A 46 -8.19 -14.87 -2.58
N ARG A 47 -8.28 -14.87 -3.91
CA ARG A 47 -9.11 -15.83 -4.67
C ARG A 47 -8.55 -17.26 -4.70
N ASN A 48 -7.23 -17.43 -4.61
CA ASN A 48 -6.59 -18.75 -4.75
C ASN A 48 -6.26 -19.33 -3.36
N LEU A 49 -7.11 -20.24 -2.90
CA LEU A 49 -7.00 -20.84 -1.56
C LEU A 49 -5.74 -21.68 -1.39
N ASP A 50 -5.33 -22.46 -2.39
CA ASP A 50 -4.16 -23.35 -2.27
C ASP A 50 -2.87 -22.53 -2.10
N LYS A 51 -2.74 -21.44 -2.86
CA LYS A 51 -1.62 -20.50 -2.70
C LYS A 51 -1.63 -19.82 -1.32
N LEU A 52 -2.82 -19.48 -0.80
CA LEU A 52 -2.94 -18.91 0.55
C LEU A 52 -2.53 -19.93 1.61
N LYS A 53 -2.98 -21.18 1.53
CA LYS A 53 -2.60 -22.24 2.47
C LYS A 53 -1.10 -22.48 2.47
N ALA A 54 -0.47 -22.53 1.30
CA ALA A 54 0.98 -22.65 1.19
C ALA A 54 1.70 -21.46 1.86
N THR A 55 1.23 -20.24 1.60
CA THR A 55 1.80 -19.03 2.20
C THR A 55 1.57 -18.97 3.71
N ALA A 56 0.41 -19.37 4.20
CA ALA A 56 0.09 -19.42 5.62
C ALA A 56 1.05 -20.39 6.34
N ASN A 57 1.21 -21.61 5.83
CA ASN A 57 2.15 -22.59 6.40
C ASN A 57 3.58 -22.05 6.46
N GLU A 58 4.04 -21.39 5.39
CA GLU A 58 5.37 -20.76 5.36
C GLU A 58 5.50 -19.68 6.44
N LEU A 59 4.51 -18.79 6.56
CA LEU A 59 4.52 -17.72 7.55
C LEU A 59 4.46 -18.26 8.99
N GLU A 60 3.69 -19.31 9.25
CA GLU A 60 3.63 -19.96 10.56
C GLU A 60 4.98 -20.60 10.93
N GLN A 61 5.65 -21.27 9.99
CA GLN A 61 6.97 -21.85 10.20
C GLN A 61 8.05 -20.79 10.49
N GLU A 62 7.98 -19.64 9.80
CA GLU A 62 8.99 -18.58 9.96
C GLU A 62 8.81 -17.76 11.24
N THR A 63 7.60 -17.68 11.79
CA THR A 63 7.27 -16.72 12.86
C THR A 63 6.77 -17.36 14.15
N ASN A 64 6.42 -18.66 14.12
CA ASN A 64 5.68 -19.35 15.17
C ASN A 64 4.33 -18.71 15.55
N GLY A 65 3.80 -17.81 14.70
CA GLY A 65 2.49 -17.20 14.84
C GLY A 65 1.37 -18.06 14.23
N THR A 66 0.14 -17.56 14.27
CA THR A 66 -1.02 -18.20 13.62
C THR A 66 -1.47 -17.40 12.40
N CYS A 67 -1.58 -18.07 11.25
CA CYS A 67 -2.01 -17.46 9.99
C CYS A 67 -3.25 -18.18 9.43
N LEU A 68 -4.37 -17.48 9.35
CA LEU A 68 -5.62 -18.05 8.81
C LEU A 68 -5.76 -17.73 7.31
N PRO A 69 -5.67 -18.70 6.40
CA PRO A 69 -5.97 -18.49 4.99
C PRO A 69 -7.48 -18.50 4.75
N LEU A 70 -8.03 -17.42 4.18
CA LEU A 70 -9.45 -17.30 3.83
C LEU A 70 -9.62 -17.01 2.34
N GLN A 71 -10.39 -17.83 1.63
CA GLN A 71 -10.73 -17.56 0.23
C GLN A 71 -11.76 -16.42 0.17
N CYS A 72 -11.47 -15.38 -0.63
CA CYS A 72 -12.42 -14.32 -0.92
C CYS A 72 -12.02 -13.59 -2.21
N ASP A 73 -13.00 -13.39 -3.10
CA ASP A 73 -12.98 -12.33 -4.09
C ASP A 73 -13.60 -11.06 -3.50
N VAL A 74 -12.78 -10.05 -3.21
CA VAL A 74 -13.22 -8.79 -2.58
C VAL A 74 -14.30 -8.05 -3.38
N ARG A 75 -14.45 -8.35 -4.67
CA ARG A 75 -15.51 -7.79 -5.52
C ARG A 75 -16.91 -8.27 -5.13
N ASN A 76 -16.99 -9.44 -4.50
CA ASN A 76 -18.22 -10.06 -4.01
C ASN A 76 -18.41 -9.74 -2.52
N TYR A 77 -19.49 -9.04 -2.19
CA TYR A 77 -19.74 -8.59 -0.83
C TYR A 77 -20.06 -9.77 0.12
N ASP A 78 -20.79 -10.78 -0.34
CA ASP A 78 -21.16 -11.94 0.49
C ASP A 78 -19.91 -12.76 0.87
N GLU A 79 -18.94 -12.87 -0.05
CA GLU A 79 -17.65 -13.51 0.23
C GLU A 79 -16.82 -12.70 1.24
N VAL A 80 -16.90 -11.37 1.21
CA VAL A 80 -16.25 -10.50 2.19
C VAL A 80 -16.87 -10.67 3.58
N GLU A 81 -18.20 -10.80 3.66
CA GLU A 81 -18.88 -11.09 4.93
C GLU A 81 -18.53 -12.48 5.47
N ALA A 82 -18.46 -13.50 4.60
CA ALA A 82 -18.02 -14.84 4.98
C ALA A 82 -16.56 -14.86 5.46
N MET A 83 -15.68 -14.10 4.81
CA MET A 83 -14.28 -13.92 5.23
C MET A 83 -14.19 -13.25 6.61
N LEU A 84 -14.90 -12.13 6.82
CA LEU A 84 -14.95 -11.47 8.13
C LEU A 84 -15.42 -12.44 9.21
N LYS A 85 -16.52 -13.16 8.95
CA LYS A 85 -17.04 -14.17 9.86
C LYS A 85 -15.99 -15.23 10.18
N GLY A 86 -15.30 -15.78 9.19
CA GLY A 86 -14.25 -16.77 9.39
C GLY A 86 -13.09 -16.28 10.26
N ALA A 87 -12.68 -15.01 10.11
CA ALA A 87 -11.65 -14.40 10.96
C ALA A 87 -12.14 -14.21 12.40
N VAL A 88 -13.38 -13.75 12.59
CA VAL A 88 -14.01 -13.58 13.91
C VAL A 88 -14.23 -14.93 14.59
N ASP A 89 -14.73 -15.95 13.90
CA ASP A 89 -14.93 -17.29 14.46
C ASP A 89 -13.60 -17.90 14.96
N LYS A 90 -12.50 -17.66 14.24
CA LYS A 90 -11.18 -18.20 14.59
C LYS A 90 -10.52 -17.45 15.74
N PHE A 91 -10.58 -16.12 15.73
CA PHE A 91 -9.78 -15.26 16.61
C PHE A 91 -10.60 -14.46 17.64
N GLY A 92 -11.92 -14.59 17.62
CA GLY A 92 -12.88 -13.90 18.49
C GLY A 92 -13.20 -12.46 18.08
N LYS A 93 -12.28 -11.76 17.41
CA LYS A 93 -12.43 -10.38 16.93
C LYS A 93 -11.46 -10.08 15.79
N VAL A 94 -11.70 -8.97 15.09
CA VAL A 94 -10.69 -8.35 14.20
C VAL A 94 -10.47 -6.91 14.60
N ASP A 95 -9.21 -6.53 14.84
CA ASP A 95 -8.84 -5.16 15.24
C ASP A 95 -8.45 -4.29 14.04
N VAL A 96 -7.92 -4.91 12.98
CA VAL A 96 -7.36 -4.18 11.83
C VAL A 96 -7.78 -4.82 10.51
N LEU A 97 -8.23 -3.97 9.58
CA LEU A 97 -8.39 -4.31 8.17
C LEU A 97 -7.28 -3.63 7.36
N LEU A 98 -6.45 -4.42 6.68
CA LEU A 98 -5.47 -3.94 5.73
C LEU A 98 -5.94 -4.24 4.30
N ASN A 99 -6.39 -3.21 3.58
CA ASN A 99 -6.74 -3.32 2.17
C ASN A 99 -5.49 -3.17 1.28
N ASN A 100 -4.96 -4.30 0.81
CA ASN A 100 -3.80 -4.36 -0.08
C ASN A 100 -4.11 -5.06 -1.42
N ALA A 101 -5.17 -5.87 -1.51
CA ALA A 101 -5.54 -6.53 -2.76
C ALA A 101 -5.70 -5.51 -3.89
N ALA A 102 -5.02 -5.75 -5.01
CA ALA A 102 -5.07 -4.87 -6.17
C ALA A 102 -4.81 -5.66 -7.46
N GLY A 103 -5.30 -5.10 -8.56
CA GLY A 103 -4.87 -5.43 -9.91
C GLY A 103 -4.38 -4.17 -10.60
N ASN A 104 -3.59 -4.31 -11.65
CA ASN A 104 -3.20 -3.19 -12.50
C ASN A 104 -2.93 -3.68 -13.92
N PHE A 105 -3.21 -2.82 -14.90
CA PHE A 105 -2.75 -2.97 -16.28
C PHE A 105 -1.92 -1.75 -16.64
N ILE A 106 -0.75 -1.97 -17.24
CA ILE A 106 0.04 -0.92 -17.87
C ILE A 106 -0.25 -0.97 -19.35
N SER A 107 -0.99 0.02 -19.85
CA SER A 107 -1.44 0.06 -21.24
C SER A 107 -1.80 1.50 -21.64
N PRO A 108 -1.53 1.90 -22.89
CA PRO A 108 -2.23 3.04 -23.48
C PRO A 108 -3.74 2.89 -23.27
N THR A 109 -4.40 3.95 -22.81
CA THR A 109 -5.79 3.87 -22.29
C THR A 109 -6.78 3.58 -23.40
N GLU A 110 -6.53 4.08 -24.61
CA GLU A 110 -7.32 3.85 -25.81
C GLU A 110 -7.31 2.39 -26.30
N ARG A 111 -6.43 1.54 -25.74
CA ARG A 111 -6.38 0.09 -26.03
C ARG A 111 -7.13 -0.76 -25.02
N LEU A 112 -7.59 -0.17 -23.92
CA LEU A 112 -8.34 -0.89 -22.90
C LEU A 112 -9.79 -1.08 -23.36
N SER A 113 -10.32 -2.28 -23.19
CA SER A 113 -11.77 -2.47 -23.24
C SER A 113 -12.42 -1.90 -21.98
N ALA A 114 -13.72 -1.57 -22.06
CA ALA A 114 -14.50 -1.16 -20.89
C ALA A 114 -14.38 -2.17 -19.74
N ASN A 115 -14.50 -3.46 -20.04
CA ASN A 115 -14.34 -4.54 -19.05
C ASN A 115 -12.93 -4.60 -18.42
N ALA A 116 -11.88 -4.29 -19.17
CA ALA A 116 -10.52 -4.24 -18.62
C ALA A 116 -10.37 -3.06 -17.62
N PHE A 117 -10.99 -1.92 -17.92
CA PHE A 117 -11.06 -0.79 -17.01
C PHE A 117 -11.86 -1.15 -15.74
N ASP A 118 -13.07 -1.66 -15.92
CA ASP A 118 -13.99 -2.04 -14.84
C ASP A 118 -13.38 -3.12 -13.93
N THR A 119 -12.62 -4.07 -14.48
CA THR A 119 -11.93 -5.09 -13.68
C THR A 119 -11.01 -4.45 -12.62
N ILE A 120 -10.30 -3.38 -12.96
CA ILE A 120 -9.41 -2.70 -12.00
C ILE A 120 -10.22 -1.90 -10.99
N ILE A 121 -11.25 -1.18 -11.43
CA ILE A 121 -12.18 -0.45 -10.54
C ILE A 121 -12.82 -1.42 -9.53
N ASP A 122 -13.29 -2.56 -10.01
CA ASP A 122 -13.95 -3.57 -9.20
C ASP A 122 -13.01 -4.16 -8.15
N ILE A 123 -11.80 -4.57 -8.53
CA ILE A 123 -10.85 -5.16 -7.59
C ILE A 123 -10.41 -4.12 -6.55
N VAL A 124 -10.04 -2.92 -7.00
CA VAL A 124 -9.36 -1.94 -6.15
C VAL A 124 -10.36 -1.08 -5.38
N LEU A 125 -11.28 -0.39 -6.06
CA LEU A 125 -12.20 0.54 -5.40
C LEU A 125 -13.38 -0.20 -4.78
N LYS A 126 -14.13 -0.98 -5.58
CA LYS A 126 -15.30 -1.72 -5.08
C LYS A 126 -14.88 -2.76 -4.04
N GLY A 127 -13.76 -3.45 -4.25
CA GLY A 127 -13.19 -4.40 -3.30
C GLY A 127 -12.84 -3.76 -1.95
N THR A 128 -12.05 -2.68 -1.95
CA THR A 128 -11.73 -1.94 -0.72
C THR A 128 -13.01 -1.44 -0.04
N LYS A 129 -13.94 -0.87 -0.81
CA LYS A 129 -15.24 -0.41 -0.30
C LYS A 129 -16.03 -1.54 0.36
N ASN A 130 -16.11 -2.71 -0.27
CA ASN A 130 -16.84 -3.86 0.27
C ASN A 130 -16.23 -4.30 1.61
N CYS A 131 -14.91 -4.47 1.68
CA CYS A 131 -14.21 -4.82 2.92
C CYS A 131 -14.42 -3.76 3.99
N THR A 132 -14.23 -2.49 3.67
CA THR A 132 -14.42 -1.39 4.63
C THR A 132 -15.86 -1.33 5.15
N LEU A 133 -16.88 -1.50 4.29
CA LEU A 133 -18.28 -1.52 4.72
C LEU A 133 -18.59 -2.72 5.62
N ALA A 134 -18.17 -3.93 5.26
CA ALA A 134 -18.47 -5.12 6.05
C ALA A 134 -17.83 -5.05 7.45
N PHE A 135 -16.55 -4.67 7.51
CA PHE A 135 -15.81 -4.55 8.77
C PHE A 135 -16.32 -3.38 9.62
N GLY A 136 -16.57 -2.23 8.99
CA GLY A 136 -17.13 -1.06 9.67
C GLY A 136 -18.49 -1.34 10.29
N LYS A 137 -19.42 -1.93 9.53
CA LYS A 137 -20.73 -2.32 10.05
C LYS A 137 -20.60 -3.29 11.24
N HIS A 138 -19.78 -4.33 11.09
CA HIS A 138 -19.54 -5.28 12.17
C HIS A 138 -19.01 -4.63 13.44
N TRP A 139 -18.02 -3.74 13.33
CA TRP A 139 -17.49 -3.02 14.49
C TRP A 139 -18.52 -2.09 15.14
N ILE A 140 -19.37 -1.42 14.34
CA ILE A 140 -20.49 -0.61 14.86
C ILE A 140 -21.50 -1.50 15.61
N ASP A 141 -21.94 -2.59 14.99
CA ASP A 141 -22.97 -3.49 15.52
C ASP A 141 -22.51 -4.17 16.82
N THR A 142 -21.24 -4.57 16.88
CA THR A 142 -20.62 -5.19 18.07
C THR A 142 -20.10 -4.16 19.08
N LYS A 143 -20.18 -2.86 18.76
CA LYS A 143 -19.64 -1.74 19.55
C LYS A 143 -18.13 -1.89 19.84
N GLN A 144 -17.40 -2.56 18.94
CA GLN A 144 -15.96 -2.69 19.03
C GLN A 144 -15.29 -1.36 18.68
N THR A 145 -14.42 -0.88 19.58
CA THR A 145 -13.65 0.36 19.41
C THR A 145 -12.15 0.06 19.24
N ASN A 146 -11.35 1.10 19.00
CA ASN A 146 -9.90 1.00 18.77
C ASN A 146 -9.54 0.14 17.56
N THR A 147 -10.35 0.25 16.50
CA THR A 147 -10.16 -0.48 15.25
C THR A 147 -9.52 0.41 14.20
N SER A 148 -8.78 -0.20 13.28
CA SER A 148 -8.01 0.54 12.27
C SER A 148 -8.22 -0.02 10.87
N VAL A 149 -8.31 0.86 9.90
CA VAL A 149 -8.23 0.54 8.48
C VAL A 149 -6.94 1.12 7.91
N LEU A 150 -6.13 0.27 7.28
CA LEU A 150 -4.94 0.67 6.54
C LEU A 150 -5.12 0.34 5.07
N ASN A 151 -5.03 1.34 4.20
CA ASN A 151 -5.14 1.17 2.75
C ASN A 151 -3.77 1.30 2.08
N ILE A 152 -3.43 0.38 1.18
CA ILE A 152 -2.27 0.56 0.31
C ILE A 152 -2.72 1.26 -0.96
N VAL A 153 -2.25 2.49 -1.16
CA VAL A 153 -2.49 3.29 -2.37
C VAL A 153 -1.22 3.38 -3.20
N THR A 154 -0.91 4.56 -3.73
CA THR A 154 0.23 4.88 -4.59
C THR A 154 0.23 6.39 -4.82
N THR A 155 1.36 6.97 -5.20
CA THR A 155 1.51 8.41 -5.40
C THR A 155 0.66 8.94 -6.57
N TYR A 156 0.45 8.13 -7.60
CA TYR A 156 -0.44 8.51 -8.71
C TYR A 156 -1.94 8.54 -8.37
N ALA A 157 -2.32 8.27 -7.10
CA ALA A 157 -3.69 8.42 -6.63
C ALA A 157 -4.14 9.88 -6.53
N TRP A 158 -3.22 10.85 -6.38
CA TRP A 158 -3.55 12.28 -6.33
C TRP A 158 -3.01 13.09 -7.50
N THR A 159 -2.01 12.59 -8.22
CA THR A 159 -1.50 13.25 -9.44
C THR A 159 -2.19 12.77 -10.71
N GLY A 160 -2.80 11.59 -10.69
CA GLY A 160 -3.05 10.81 -11.90
C GLY A 160 -1.75 10.27 -12.52
N SER A 161 -1.88 9.37 -13.49
CA SER A 161 -0.74 8.91 -14.31
C SER A 161 -1.24 8.31 -15.61
N ALA A 162 -0.61 8.71 -16.72
CA ALA A 162 -0.79 8.06 -18.00
C ALA A 162 -0.42 6.56 -17.89
N TYR A 163 -1.00 5.76 -18.78
CA TYR A 163 -0.78 4.31 -18.91
C TYR A 163 -1.27 3.42 -17.75
N VAL A 164 -1.72 3.99 -16.63
CA VAL A 164 -2.29 3.26 -15.47
C VAL A 164 -3.63 3.86 -15.02
N VAL A 165 -4.37 4.47 -15.95
CA VAL A 165 -5.58 5.27 -15.67
C VAL A 165 -6.65 4.53 -14.84
N PRO A 166 -6.99 3.24 -15.09
CA PRO A 166 -7.94 2.54 -14.23
C PRO A 166 -7.47 2.42 -12.78
N SER A 167 -6.16 2.14 -12.57
CA SER A 167 -5.57 2.06 -11.24
C SER A 167 -5.54 3.42 -10.55
N ALA A 168 -5.12 4.47 -11.26
CA ALA A 168 -5.11 5.84 -10.73
C ALA A 168 -6.51 6.27 -10.28
N THR A 169 -7.52 6.03 -11.11
CA THR A 169 -8.93 6.32 -10.80
C THR A 169 -9.39 5.56 -9.55
N ALA A 170 -9.16 4.24 -9.50
CA ALA A 170 -9.57 3.44 -8.37
C ALA A 170 -8.87 3.85 -7.06
N LYS A 171 -7.55 4.08 -7.11
CA LYS A 171 -6.74 4.47 -5.95
C LYS A 171 -7.07 5.89 -5.47
N ALA A 172 -7.44 6.80 -6.35
CA ALA A 172 -7.97 8.11 -5.98
C ALA A 172 -9.29 7.97 -5.19
N GLY A 173 -10.18 7.06 -5.61
CA GLY A 173 -11.40 6.74 -4.85
C GLY A 173 -11.10 6.17 -3.47
N VAL A 174 -10.13 5.27 -3.36
CA VAL A 174 -9.68 4.72 -2.06
C VAL A 174 -9.06 5.81 -1.17
N LEU A 175 -8.28 6.73 -1.73
CA LEU A 175 -7.74 7.89 -1.04
C LEU A 175 -8.86 8.78 -0.47
N ALA A 176 -9.86 9.10 -1.29
CA ALA A 176 -11.01 9.89 -0.86
C ALA A 176 -11.81 9.18 0.26
N MET A 177 -12.03 7.87 0.13
CA MET A 177 -12.70 7.06 1.15
C MET A 177 -11.92 7.03 2.47
N THR A 178 -10.59 6.90 2.41
CA THR A 178 -9.71 6.93 3.59
C THR A 178 -9.91 8.21 4.39
N ARG A 179 -9.85 9.37 3.72
CA ARG A 179 -9.99 10.69 4.37
C ARG A 179 -11.41 10.95 4.86
N SER A 180 -12.42 10.52 4.11
CA SER A 180 -13.83 10.73 4.48
C SER A 180 -14.18 9.95 5.74
N LEU A 181 -13.85 8.65 5.78
CA LEU A 181 -14.19 7.78 6.90
C LEU A 181 -13.32 8.00 8.14
N ALA A 182 -12.11 8.55 7.98
CA ALA A 182 -11.30 9.05 9.09
C ALA A 182 -12.06 10.07 9.95
N VAL A 183 -12.93 10.89 9.35
CA VAL A 183 -13.75 11.87 10.08
C VAL A 183 -15.09 11.27 10.48
N GLU A 184 -15.81 10.67 9.53
CA GLU A 184 -17.19 10.22 9.75
C GLU A 184 -17.30 9.12 10.82
N TRP A 185 -16.36 8.16 10.82
CA TRP A 185 -16.40 6.98 11.70
C TRP A 185 -15.48 7.08 12.91
N ALA A 186 -14.79 8.22 13.11
CA ALA A 186 -14.04 8.50 14.34
C ALA A 186 -14.92 8.38 15.59
N LYS A 187 -16.20 8.78 15.49
CA LYS A 187 -17.19 8.64 16.58
C LYS A 187 -17.44 7.19 17.02
N TYR A 188 -17.08 6.20 16.20
CA TYR A 188 -17.16 4.78 16.51
C TYR A 188 -15.82 4.19 16.98
N GLY A 189 -14.80 5.04 17.21
CA GLY A 189 -13.47 4.59 17.63
C GLY A 189 -12.67 3.94 16.50
N MET A 190 -12.96 4.29 15.25
CA MET A 190 -12.24 3.82 14.06
C MET A 190 -11.26 4.87 13.55
N ARG A 191 -10.11 4.41 13.08
CA ARG A 191 -9.10 5.25 12.40
C ARG A 191 -8.78 4.71 11.01
N PHE A 192 -8.52 5.62 10.08
CA PHE A 192 -8.30 5.32 8.67
C PHE A 192 -7.02 6.00 8.19
N ASN A 193 -6.05 5.22 7.72
CA ASN A 193 -4.83 5.77 7.11
C ASN A 193 -4.48 5.01 5.83
N ALA A 194 -3.55 5.56 5.06
CA ALA A 194 -3.01 4.90 3.89
C ALA A 194 -1.49 5.03 3.79
N ILE A 195 -0.89 4.13 3.01
CA ILE A 195 0.50 4.24 2.57
C ILE A 195 0.52 4.35 1.05
N ALA A 196 1.30 5.29 0.53
CA ALA A 196 1.59 5.44 -0.89
C ALA A 196 3.02 4.97 -1.19
N PRO A 197 3.23 3.68 -1.51
CA PRO A 197 4.54 3.18 -1.89
C PRO A 197 4.93 3.61 -3.30
N GLY A 198 6.23 3.85 -3.48
CA GLY A 198 6.90 3.94 -4.78
C GLY A 198 7.27 2.56 -5.34
N PRO A 199 8.47 2.39 -5.92
CA PRO A 199 8.86 1.15 -6.55
C PRO A 199 9.37 0.18 -5.48
N PHE A 200 8.59 -0.86 -5.20
CA PHE A 200 9.00 -2.02 -4.41
C PHE A 200 9.03 -3.26 -5.32
N PRO A 201 10.19 -3.91 -5.49
CA PRO A 201 10.31 -5.05 -6.40
C PRO A 201 9.43 -6.21 -5.95
N THR A 202 8.64 -6.79 -6.86
CA THR A 202 7.90 -8.03 -6.58
C THR A 202 8.02 -8.96 -7.79
N LYS A 203 8.24 -10.26 -7.56
CA LYS A 203 8.35 -11.28 -8.63
C LYS A 203 7.19 -11.22 -9.65
N GLY A 204 6.00 -10.74 -9.26
CA GLY A 204 4.88 -10.62 -10.19
C GLY A 204 4.94 -9.38 -11.10
N ALA A 205 5.05 -8.20 -10.50
CA ALA A 205 4.95 -6.94 -11.24
C ALA A 205 6.21 -6.68 -12.09
N TRP A 206 7.40 -6.96 -11.54
CA TRP A 206 8.66 -6.68 -12.22
C TRP A 206 8.99 -7.66 -13.34
N ASP A 207 8.74 -8.95 -13.14
CA ASP A 207 9.06 -9.98 -14.16
C ASP A 207 8.17 -9.85 -15.42
N ARG A 208 7.01 -9.19 -15.30
CA ARG A 208 6.09 -8.92 -16.43
C ARG A 208 6.34 -7.60 -17.15
N LEU A 209 7.09 -6.69 -16.53
CA LEU A 209 7.24 -5.32 -17.01
C LEU A 209 8.38 -5.18 -18.03
N LEU A 210 9.38 -6.08 -18.05
CA LEU A 210 10.64 -5.84 -18.76
C LEU A 210 11.23 -7.09 -19.46
N PRO A 211 10.90 -7.34 -20.74
CA PRO A 211 11.65 -8.26 -21.58
C PRO A 211 12.94 -7.59 -22.14
N GLY A 212 14.07 -8.32 -22.10
CA GLY A 212 15.31 -8.00 -22.84
C GLY A 212 16.05 -6.73 -22.41
N ASP A 213 16.70 -6.07 -23.38
CA ASP A 213 17.59 -4.91 -23.25
C ASP A 213 16.92 -3.63 -22.68
N LEU A 214 15.59 -3.67 -22.47
CA LEU A 214 14.83 -2.60 -21.82
C LEU A 214 15.08 -2.56 -20.31
N LYS A 215 15.65 -3.61 -19.71
CA LYS A 215 15.83 -3.72 -18.26
C LYS A 215 16.73 -2.61 -17.67
N GLU A 216 17.77 -2.19 -18.39
CA GLU A 216 18.64 -1.08 -17.97
C GLU A 216 18.01 0.30 -18.16
N LYS A 217 17.17 0.48 -19.20
CA LYS A 217 16.44 1.74 -19.46
C LYS A 217 15.29 1.97 -18.48
N PHE A 218 14.79 0.90 -17.87
CA PHE A 218 13.71 0.93 -16.89
C PHE A 218 14.19 0.55 -15.49
N ASP A 219 15.46 0.79 -15.18
CA ASP A 219 15.93 0.71 -13.80
C ASP A 219 15.22 1.77 -12.96
N MET A 220 14.20 1.34 -12.21
CA MET A 220 13.42 2.22 -11.35
C MET A 220 14.29 2.89 -10.28
N ALA A 221 15.41 2.28 -9.87
CA ALA A 221 16.30 2.88 -8.89
C ALA A 221 16.84 4.24 -9.36
N LYS A 222 17.10 4.39 -10.67
CA LYS A 222 17.58 5.65 -11.27
C LYS A 222 16.52 6.76 -11.29
N LYS A 223 15.23 6.39 -11.19
CA LYS A 223 14.13 7.36 -11.10
C LYS A 223 13.88 7.83 -9.67
N VAL A 224 14.39 7.11 -8.68
CA VAL A 224 14.26 7.44 -7.27
C VAL A 224 15.43 8.33 -6.83
N PRO A 225 15.21 9.50 -6.23
CA PRO A 225 16.28 10.36 -5.69
C PRO A 225 17.25 9.65 -4.74
N LEU A 226 16.78 8.69 -3.95
CA LEU A 226 17.62 7.86 -3.07
C LEU A 226 18.46 6.79 -3.83
N ASN A 227 18.39 6.75 -5.16
CA ASN A 227 19.13 5.85 -6.04
C ASN A 227 18.96 4.35 -5.71
N ARG A 228 17.78 3.99 -5.21
CA ARG A 228 17.39 2.62 -4.89
C ARG A 228 15.89 2.45 -4.91
N VAL A 229 15.47 1.20 -5.04
CA VAL A 229 14.09 0.79 -4.79
C VAL A 229 13.85 0.53 -3.29
N GLY A 230 12.58 0.46 -2.89
CA GLY A 230 12.19 0.17 -1.51
C GLY A 230 12.39 -1.30 -1.13
N GLU A 231 12.85 -1.55 0.09
CA GLU A 231 12.93 -2.89 0.67
C GLU A 231 11.63 -3.25 1.39
N HIS A 232 11.15 -4.48 1.23
CA HIS A 232 9.84 -4.88 1.78
C HIS A 232 9.71 -4.67 3.29
N GLN A 233 10.82 -4.83 4.03
CA GLN A 233 10.84 -4.57 5.48
C GLN A 233 10.59 -3.09 5.82
N GLU A 234 11.02 -2.14 4.99
CA GLU A 234 10.77 -0.71 5.23
C GLU A 234 9.27 -0.40 5.15
N LEU A 235 8.58 -0.95 4.15
CA LEU A 235 7.12 -0.86 4.06
C LEU A 235 6.44 -1.57 5.22
N ALA A 236 6.92 -2.76 5.58
CA ALA A 236 6.36 -3.53 6.69
C ALA A 236 6.52 -2.78 8.02
N ASN A 237 7.65 -2.11 8.25
CA ASN A 237 7.89 -1.26 9.42
C ASN A 237 6.86 -0.13 9.50
N LEU A 238 6.66 0.61 8.41
CA LEU A 238 5.67 1.69 8.36
C LEU A 238 4.25 1.17 8.57
N ALA A 239 3.89 0.06 7.92
CA ALA A 239 2.59 -0.57 8.08
C ALA A 239 2.37 -1.02 9.54
N ALA A 240 3.37 -1.62 10.17
CA ALA A 240 3.30 -2.09 11.56
C ALA A 240 3.09 -0.92 12.53
N TYR A 241 3.79 0.20 12.33
CA TYR A 241 3.55 1.44 13.07
C TYR A 241 2.10 1.90 12.92
N LEU A 242 1.61 2.02 11.69
CA LEU A 242 0.26 2.51 11.39
C LEU A 242 -0.86 1.59 11.86
N VAL A 243 -0.63 0.29 12.08
CA VAL A 243 -1.64 -0.61 12.66
C VAL A 243 -1.51 -0.78 14.17
N SER A 244 -0.39 -0.36 14.76
CA SER A 244 -0.14 -0.39 16.21
C SER A 244 -0.82 0.77 16.96
N ASP A 245 -0.87 0.65 18.29
CA ASP A 245 -1.38 1.71 19.17
C ASP A 245 -0.42 2.93 19.25
N PHE A 246 0.82 2.80 18.80
CA PHE A 246 1.77 3.93 18.73
C PHE A 246 1.36 5.00 17.70
N SER A 247 0.46 4.68 16.79
CA SER A 247 -0.11 5.62 15.80
C SER A 247 -1.55 6.03 16.13
N ALA A 248 -2.00 5.88 17.38
CA ALA A 248 -3.39 6.12 17.78
C ALA A 248 -3.91 7.55 17.46
N TYR A 249 -3.02 8.53 17.29
CA TYR A 249 -3.37 9.90 16.92
C TYR A 249 -3.18 10.22 15.42
N VAL A 250 -2.68 9.27 14.62
CA VAL A 250 -2.58 9.39 13.17
C VAL A 250 -3.90 8.91 12.56
N ASN A 251 -4.64 9.81 11.93
CA ASN A 251 -5.94 9.51 11.33
C ASN A 251 -6.21 10.41 10.11
N GLY A 252 -6.61 9.82 8.99
CA GLY A 252 -6.85 10.47 7.71
C GLY A 252 -5.61 10.68 6.85
N GLU A 253 -4.44 10.22 7.30
CA GLU A 253 -3.16 10.51 6.67
C GLU A 253 -2.79 9.50 5.58
N VAL A 254 -2.03 9.96 4.58
CA VAL A 254 -1.46 9.13 3.53
C VAL A 254 0.06 9.32 3.50
N ILE A 255 0.77 8.37 4.12
CA ILE A 255 2.22 8.45 4.23
C ILE A 255 2.86 7.92 2.96
N THR A 256 3.65 8.76 2.29
CA THR A 256 4.40 8.37 1.09
C THR A 256 5.71 7.70 1.47
N ILE A 257 6.03 6.57 0.82
CA ILE A 257 7.30 5.85 0.96
C ILE A 257 7.82 5.47 -0.42
N ASP A 258 8.45 6.43 -1.10
CA ASP A 258 8.89 6.27 -2.49
C ASP A 258 10.30 6.81 -2.76
N GLY A 259 11.05 7.16 -1.70
CA GLY A 259 12.37 7.74 -1.82
C GLY A 259 12.41 9.09 -2.57
N GLY A 260 11.28 9.80 -2.65
CA GLY A 260 11.14 11.08 -3.33
C GLY A 260 10.82 10.98 -4.83
N GLU A 261 10.54 9.79 -5.36
CA GLU A 261 10.27 9.54 -6.78
C GLU A 261 9.19 10.48 -7.35
N TRP A 262 8.04 10.58 -6.67
CA TRP A 262 6.91 11.35 -7.20
C TRP A 262 7.21 12.85 -7.26
N LEU A 263 7.92 13.38 -6.26
CA LEU A 263 8.34 14.79 -6.25
C LEU A 263 9.35 15.06 -7.35
N LYS A 264 10.31 14.14 -7.58
CA LYS A 264 11.27 14.24 -8.68
C LYS A 264 10.54 14.33 -10.02
N GLY A 265 9.56 13.47 -10.24
CA GLY A 265 8.76 13.46 -11.48
C GLY A 265 7.83 14.66 -11.67
N ALA A 266 7.36 15.29 -10.60
CA ALA A 266 6.37 16.38 -10.67
C ALA A 266 6.97 17.79 -10.74
N GLY A 267 8.21 18.00 -10.29
CA GLY A 267 8.80 19.34 -10.17
C GLY A 267 9.29 19.91 -11.51
N GLN A 268 8.78 21.09 -11.88
CA GLN A 268 9.10 21.80 -13.13
C GLN A 268 10.60 22.01 -13.34
N PHE A 269 11.33 22.36 -12.27
CA PHE A 269 12.75 22.71 -12.31
C PHE A 269 13.67 21.56 -11.90
N ASN A 270 13.13 20.36 -11.66
CA ASN A 270 13.97 19.22 -11.26
C ASN A 270 14.89 18.75 -12.39
N LEU A 271 14.57 19.09 -13.65
CA LEU A 271 15.44 18.85 -14.81
C LEU A 271 16.78 19.59 -14.71
N LEU A 272 16.90 20.61 -13.85
CA LEU A 272 18.15 21.33 -13.65
C LEU A 272 19.22 20.47 -12.92
N GLU A 273 18.87 19.31 -12.39
CA GLU A 273 19.82 18.27 -11.93
C GLU A 273 20.80 17.86 -13.03
N GLU A 274 20.41 17.95 -14.30
CA GLU A 274 21.26 17.60 -15.43
C GLU A 274 22.30 18.67 -15.78
N ILE A 275 22.22 19.87 -15.17
CA ILE A 275 23.14 20.97 -15.43
C ILE A 275 24.45 20.76 -14.65
N PRO A 276 25.62 20.71 -15.33
CA PRO A 276 26.93 20.64 -14.68
C PRO A 276 27.20 21.84 -13.77
N GLU A 277 27.99 21.64 -12.72
CA GLU A 277 28.32 22.67 -11.73
C GLU A 277 28.95 23.92 -12.39
N GLU A 278 29.81 23.74 -13.39
CA GLU A 278 30.47 24.87 -14.07
C GLU A 278 29.50 25.75 -14.87
N MET A 279 28.37 25.18 -15.32
CA MET A 279 27.33 25.95 -16.00
C MET A 279 26.51 26.79 -15.02
N TRP A 280 26.38 26.34 -13.77
CA TRP A 280 25.73 27.13 -12.73
C TRP A 280 26.50 28.41 -12.41
N ASP A 281 27.83 28.33 -12.32
CA ASP A 281 28.68 29.51 -12.11
C ASP A 281 28.50 30.56 -13.21
N GLN A 282 28.39 30.10 -14.46
CA GLN A 282 28.15 30.98 -15.62
C GLN A 282 26.75 31.62 -15.57
N LEU A 283 25.72 30.84 -15.22
CA LEU A 283 24.35 31.34 -15.06
C LEU A 283 24.28 32.40 -13.96
N GLU A 284 24.92 32.17 -12.82
CA GLU A 284 24.99 33.15 -11.73
C GLU A 284 25.71 34.44 -12.16
N ALA A 285 26.85 34.31 -12.83
CA ALA A 285 27.62 35.46 -13.30
C ALA A 285 26.80 36.33 -14.28
N MET A 286 26.07 35.70 -15.20
CA MET A 286 25.18 36.39 -16.14
C MET A 286 24.03 37.12 -15.42
N ILE A 287 23.43 36.50 -14.40
CA ILE A 287 22.35 37.13 -13.61
C ILE A 287 22.88 38.34 -12.83
N ARG A 288 24.06 38.23 -12.22
CA ARG A 288 24.70 39.32 -11.47
C ARG A 288 25.07 40.49 -12.39
N ALA A 289 25.63 40.22 -13.57
CA ALA A 289 26.01 41.25 -14.54
C ALA A 289 24.80 42.05 -15.08
N LYS A 290 23.64 41.39 -15.25
CA LYS A 290 22.38 42.06 -15.61
C LYS A 290 21.82 42.94 -14.49
N LYS A 291 22.10 42.64 -13.22
CA LYS A 291 21.70 43.48 -12.08
C LYS A 291 22.58 44.72 -11.93
N SER A 292 23.85 44.67 -12.33
CA SER A 292 24.76 45.81 -12.25
C SER A 292 24.62 46.81 -13.40
N THR A 293 23.79 46.50 -14.40
CA THR A 293 23.53 47.34 -15.58
C THR A 293 22.16 48.04 -15.55
N ASN A 294 21.38 47.82 -14.49
CA ASN A 294 20.14 48.55 -14.16
C ASN A 294 20.36 49.38 -12.89
#